data_AF-A0A7C6KBC0-F1
#
_entry.id   AF-A0A7C6KBC0-F1
#
_cell.length_a   1.000
_cell.length_b   1.000
_cell.length_c   1.000
_cell.angle_alpha   90.00
_cell.angle_beta   90.00
_cell.angle_gamma   90.00
#
_symmetry.space_group_name_H-M   'P 1'
#
loop_
_entity.id
_entity.type
_entity.pdbx_description
1 polymer ?
#
loop_
_entity_poly.entity_id
_entity_poly.type
_entity_poly.pdbx_seq_one_letter_code
_entity_poly.pdbx_strand_id
1 'polypeptide(L)'
;YNGEEYGQIYIKEYDFNRKKWSERKQLTKSQQSRLYIDLILKDNMVHIAYCQHMYGNLVVVYERFLYDDGIVKRDILRKLSNPENPQHPTIIYYGGRLWICWIEYENVMSCYSQDMGSTWSPIYMWQKSKGMDIVRYEYHGKLPGDIILDSSFGNIGQEIGLIGFGSTIDTIEIPSKLE
;
A
#
# COMPACT_ATOMS: atom_id res chain seq x y z
N TYR A 1 17.52 -18.26 23.36
CA TYR A 1 16.75 -17.11 22.84
C TYR A 1 15.85 -17.64 21.74
N ASN A 2 14.76 -18.36 22.05
CA ASN A 2 13.41 -17.92 22.47
C ASN A 2 12.70 -17.04 21.43
N GLY A 3 12.04 -17.73 20.48
CA GLY A 3 10.78 -17.35 19.82
C GLY A 3 10.69 -15.94 19.26
N GLU A 4 11.15 -15.74 18.02
CA GLU A 4 10.74 -14.56 17.24
C GLU A 4 9.22 -14.64 17.00
N GLU A 5 8.43 -13.90 17.77
CA GLU A 5 7.05 -13.62 17.40
C GLU A 5 7.04 -12.71 16.18
N TYR A 6 6.92 -13.30 15.00
CA TYR A 6 6.77 -12.54 13.76
C TYR A 6 5.49 -11.69 13.83
N GLY A 7 5.62 -10.39 13.54
CA GLY A 7 4.50 -9.45 13.49
C GLY A 7 3.39 -9.94 12.55
N GLN A 8 2.19 -10.13 13.09
CA GLN A 8 0.99 -10.50 12.32
C GLN A 8 0.04 -9.30 12.23
N ILE A 9 -0.69 -9.22 11.13
CA ILE A 9 -1.74 -8.24 10.93
C ILE A 9 -3.04 -8.79 11.50
N TYR A 10 -3.70 -7.95 12.29
CA TYR A 10 -5.01 -8.22 12.88
C TYR A 10 -5.96 -7.08 12.55
N ILE A 11 -7.25 -7.40 12.46
CA ILE A 11 -8.32 -6.43 12.28
C ILE A 11 -9.32 -6.52 13.44
N LYS A 12 -9.90 -5.36 13.78
CA LYS A 12 -11.03 -5.22 14.69
C LYS A 12 -12.01 -4.25 14.06
N GLU A 13 -13.30 -4.52 14.19
CA GLU A 13 -14.36 -3.62 13.77
C GLU A 13 -14.89 -2.85 14.97
N TYR A 14 -15.26 -1.59 14.78
CA TYR A 14 -15.97 -0.82 15.79
C TYR A 14 -17.46 -0.81 15.48
N ASP A 15 -18.26 -1.37 16.39
CA ASP A 15 -19.72 -1.34 16.30
C ASP A 15 -20.24 -0.05 16.95
N PHE A 16 -20.79 0.86 16.13
CA PHE A 16 -21.35 2.13 16.59
C PHE A 16 -22.63 1.97 17.43
N ASN A 17 -23.44 0.95 17.16
CA ASN A 17 -24.67 0.69 17.91
C ASN A 17 -24.35 0.20 19.32
N ARG A 18 -23.39 -0.72 19.43
CA ARG A 18 -22.96 -1.30 20.70
C ARG A 18 -21.86 -0.49 21.40
N LYS A 19 -21.27 0.50 20.72
CA LYS A 19 -20.12 1.31 21.14
C LYS A 19 -18.94 0.46 21.62
N LYS A 20 -18.66 -0.65 20.92
CA LYS A 20 -17.65 -1.65 21.33
C LYS A 20 -16.83 -2.12 20.13
N TRP A 21 -15.57 -2.41 20.39
CA TRP A 21 -14.72 -3.14 19.44
C TRP A 21 -15.12 -4.61 19.41
N SER A 22 -15.09 -5.21 18.23
CA SER A 22 -15.24 -6.65 18.03
C SER A 22 -14.07 -7.44 18.62
N GLU A 23 -14.19 -8.76 18.59
CA GLU A 23 -13.06 -9.65 18.80
C GLU A 23 -11.98 -9.44 17.72
N ARG A 24 -10.73 -9.73 18.10
CA ARG A 24 -9.56 -9.61 17.21
C ARG A 24 -9.56 -10.74 16.18
N LYS A 25 -9.53 -10.39 14.89
CA LYS A 25 -9.43 -11.36 13.79
C LYS A 25 -8.04 -11.29 13.18
N GLN A 26 -7.38 -12.43 13.05
CA GLN A 26 -6.04 -12.51 12.46
C GLN A 26 -6.13 -12.60 10.94
N LEU A 27 -5.47 -11.68 10.23
CA LEU A 27 -5.46 -11.66 8.76
C LEU A 27 -4.31 -12.46 8.19
N THR A 28 -3.12 -12.32 8.78
CA THR A 28 -1.91 -12.98 8.29
C THR A 28 -1.47 -14.09 9.24
N LYS A 29 -0.98 -15.19 8.67
CA LYS A 29 -0.31 -16.28 9.39
C LYS A 29 0.97 -16.62 8.65
N SER A 30 2.07 -15.92 8.93
CA SER A 30 3.36 -16.28 8.35
C SER A 30 4.52 -16.02 9.31
N GLN A 31 5.60 -16.78 9.14
CA GLN A 31 6.86 -16.59 9.87
C GLN A 31 7.73 -15.50 9.23
N GLN A 32 7.12 -14.43 8.73
CA GLN A 32 7.85 -13.36 8.05
C GLN A 32 7.52 -12.02 8.70
N SER A 33 8.56 -11.23 8.95
CA SER A 33 8.42 -9.86 9.44
C SER A 33 7.81 -8.97 8.35
N ARG A 34 6.92 -8.09 8.79
CA ARG A 34 6.24 -7.10 7.95
C ARG A 34 6.58 -5.72 8.47
N LEU A 35 6.93 -4.83 7.56
CA LEU A 35 7.29 -3.45 7.87
C LEU A 35 6.38 -2.51 7.06
N TYR A 36 6.19 -1.30 7.58
CA TYR A 36 5.52 -0.21 6.86
C TYR A 36 4.14 -0.62 6.29
N ILE A 37 3.19 -0.92 7.16
CA ILE A 37 1.85 -1.38 6.73
C ILE A 37 0.99 -0.16 6.37
N ASP A 38 0.25 -0.28 5.28
CA ASP A 38 -0.86 0.61 4.93
C ASP A 38 -2.08 -0.20 4.49
N LEU A 39 -3.28 0.33 4.71
CA LEU A 39 -4.54 -0.35 4.40
C LEU A 39 -5.69 0.59 4.06
N ILE A 40 -6.59 0.14 3.18
CA ILE A 40 -7.88 0.80 2.93
C ILE A 40 -9.01 -0.24 2.86
N LEU A 41 -10.23 0.18 3.14
CA LEU A 41 -11.46 -0.59 2.91
C LEU A 41 -12.25 0.06 1.75
N LYS A 42 -12.46 -0.68 0.66
CA LYS A 42 -13.25 -0.22 -0.49
C LYS A 42 -14.10 -1.36 -1.03
N ASP A 43 -15.39 -1.11 -1.23
CA ASP A 43 -16.34 -2.09 -1.80
C ASP A 43 -16.26 -3.47 -1.15
N ASN A 44 -16.26 -3.52 0.19
CA ASN A 44 -16.14 -4.74 0.99
C ASN A 44 -14.83 -5.52 0.77
N MET A 45 -13.80 -4.86 0.25
CA MET A 45 -12.45 -5.41 0.11
C MET A 45 -11.49 -4.65 1.01
N VAL A 46 -10.76 -5.38 1.84
CA VAL A 46 -9.63 -4.85 2.61
C VAL A 46 -8.39 -5.00 1.75
N HIS A 47 -7.83 -3.87 1.35
CA HIS A 47 -6.58 -3.77 0.59
C HIS A 47 -5.46 -3.47 1.58
N ILE A 48 -4.41 -4.28 1.56
CA ILE A 48 -3.27 -4.11 2.47
C ILE A 48 -1.98 -4.13 1.65
N ALA A 49 -1.08 -3.20 1.93
CA ALA A 49 0.25 -3.15 1.36
C ALA A 49 1.28 -3.07 2.50
N TYR A 50 2.37 -3.81 2.37
CA TYR A 50 3.45 -3.81 3.37
C TYR A 50 4.76 -4.28 2.75
N CYS A 51 5.88 -4.00 3.41
CA CYS A 51 7.19 -4.54 3.04
C CYS A 51 7.44 -5.87 3.74
N GLN A 52 8.02 -6.82 3.02
CA GLN A 52 8.39 -8.15 3.54
C GLN A 52 9.79 -8.52 3.08
N HIS A 53 10.54 -9.27 3.88
CA HIS A 53 11.88 -9.73 3.50
C HIS A 53 11.83 -10.77 2.37
N MET A 54 12.72 -10.62 1.40
CA MET A 54 12.94 -11.54 0.28
C MET A 54 14.42 -11.46 -0.14
N TYR A 55 15.12 -12.60 -0.07
CA TYR A 55 16.54 -12.74 -0.48
C TYR A 55 17.50 -11.70 0.12
N GLY A 56 17.29 -11.31 1.39
CA GLY A 56 18.12 -10.32 2.08
C GLY A 56 17.74 -8.86 1.81
N ASN A 57 16.78 -8.60 0.91
CA ASN A 57 16.18 -7.29 0.68
C ASN A 57 14.71 -7.26 1.15
N LEU A 58 14.03 -6.13 0.97
CA LEU A 58 12.58 -6.03 1.09
C LEU A 58 11.89 -6.07 -0.28
N VAL A 59 10.61 -6.41 -0.28
CA VAL A 59 9.68 -6.32 -1.42
C VAL A 59 8.34 -5.76 -0.94
N VAL A 60 7.66 -4.97 -1.78
CA VAL A 60 6.28 -4.55 -1.55
C VAL A 60 5.36 -5.73 -1.83
N VAL A 61 4.56 -6.10 -0.83
CA VAL A 61 3.53 -7.13 -0.91
C VAL A 61 2.16 -6.46 -0.81
N TYR A 62 1.27 -6.85 -1.71
CA TYR A 62 -0.14 -6.54 -1.67
C TYR A 62 -0.94 -7.78 -1.28
N GLU A 63 -1.81 -7.66 -0.28
CA GLU A 63 -2.82 -8.65 0.06
C GLU A 63 -4.22 -8.03 -0.03
N ARG A 64 -5.16 -8.77 -0.60
CA ARG A 64 -6.60 -8.43 -0.62
C ARG A 64 -7.37 -9.44 0.20
N PHE A 65 -8.31 -8.96 0.99
CA PHE A 65 -9.29 -9.79 1.69
C PHE A 65 -10.70 -9.34 1.35
N LEU A 66 -11.59 -10.31 1.12
CA LEU A 66 -13.02 -10.07 1.07
C LEU A 66 -13.54 -9.96 2.51
N TYR A 67 -14.34 -8.93 2.75
CA TYR A 67 -14.96 -8.65 4.03
C TYR A 67 -16.48 -8.68 3.88
N ASP A 68 -17.11 -9.68 4.48
CA ASP A 68 -18.58 -9.82 4.45
C ASP A 68 -19.09 -10.18 5.84
N ASP A 69 -19.90 -9.29 6.42
CA ASP A 69 -20.52 -9.43 7.75
C ASP A 69 -19.57 -9.98 8.84
N GLY A 70 -18.38 -9.40 8.94
CA GLY A 70 -17.37 -9.81 9.90
C GLY A 70 -16.57 -11.07 9.53
N ILE A 71 -16.88 -11.73 8.41
CA ILE A 71 -16.04 -12.79 7.86
C ILE A 71 -14.98 -12.15 6.97
N VAL A 72 -13.72 -12.43 7.29
CA VAL A 72 -12.58 -11.98 6.48
C VAL A 72 -11.95 -13.19 5.79
N LYS A 73 -11.91 -13.17 4.46
CA LYS A 73 -11.31 -14.25 3.66
C LYS A 73 -10.22 -13.67 2.76
N ARG A 74 -9.02 -14.24 2.83
CA ARG A 74 -7.95 -13.89 1.88
C ARG A 74 -8.37 -14.25 0.46
N ASP A 75 -8.15 -13.31 -0.45
CA ASP A 75 -8.50 -13.43 -1.86
C ASP A 75 -7.24 -13.41 -2.73
N ILE A 76 -6.41 -12.37 -2.58
CA ILE A 76 -5.19 -12.19 -3.38
C ILE A 76 -3.98 -11.95 -2.48
N LEU A 77 -2.82 -12.48 -2.91
CA LEU A 77 -1.50 -12.13 -2.40
C LEU A 77 -0.56 -11.95 -3.60
N ARG A 78 0.11 -10.81 -3.70
CA ARG A 78 1.05 -10.48 -4.78
C ARG A 78 2.28 -9.75 -4.25
N LYS A 79 3.44 -10.05 -4.83
CA LYS A 79 4.63 -9.19 -4.72
C LYS A 79 4.58 -8.22 -5.89
N LEU A 80 4.80 -6.93 -5.61
CA LEU A 80 4.61 -5.85 -6.58
C LEU A 80 5.91 -5.15 -6.97
N SER A 81 6.93 -5.16 -6.11
CA SER A 81 8.21 -4.52 -6.39
C SER A 81 9.32 -5.52 -6.67
N ASN A 82 10.43 -5.03 -7.19
CA ASN A 82 11.69 -5.75 -7.17
C ASN A 82 12.22 -5.87 -5.72
N PRO A 83 13.09 -6.86 -5.43
CA PRO A 83 13.68 -7.03 -4.11
C PRO A 83 14.82 -6.01 -3.89
N GLU A 84 14.48 -4.73 -3.71
CA GLU A 84 15.43 -3.59 -3.72
C GLU A 84 15.26 -2.64 -2.50
N ASN A 85 14.75 -3.18 -1.38
CA ASN A 85 14.53 -2.43 -0.13
C ASN A 85 13.52 -1.26 -0.21
N PRO A 86 12.31 -1.47 -0.77
CA PRO A 86 11.25 -0.48 -0.76
C PRO A 86 10.82 -0.11 0.67
N GLN A 87 10.29 1.09 0.81
CA GLN A 87 9.84 1.64 2.09
C GLN A 87 8.48 2.34 1.95
N HIS A 88 7.72 2.37 3.04
CA HIS A 88 6.49 3.15 3.16
C HIS A 88 5.46 2.90 2.03
N PRO A 89 5.13 1.63 1.68
CA PRO A 89 4.08 1.38 0.72
C PRO A 89 2.80 2.09 1.17
N THR A 90 2.18 2.80 0.24
CA THR A 90 1.05 3.69 0.49
C THR A 90 -0.02 3.40 -0.54
N ILE A 91 -1.23 3.10 -0.09
CA ILE A 91 -2.37 2.75 -0.92
C ILE A 91 -3.22 4.01 -1.17
N ILE A 92 -3.50 4.30 -2.43
CA ILE A 92 -4.31 5.45 -2.83
C ILE A 92 -5.36 4.97 -3.82
N TYR A 93 -6.62 5.32 -3.62
CA TYR A 93 -7.65 5.11 -4.62
C TYR A 93 -8.03 6.45 -5.26
N TYR A 94 -7.69 6.60 -6.54
CA TYR A 94 -7.85 7.86 -7.26
C TYR A 94 -8.09 7.61 -8.76
N GLY A 95 -9.06 8.32 -9.34
CA GLY A 95 -9.37 8.25 -10.77
C GLY A 95 -9.82 6.86 -11.23
N GLY A 96 -10.57 6.14 -10.38
CA GLY A 96 -11.02 4.78 -10.67
C GLY A 96 -9.90 3.72 -10.63
N ARG A 97 -8.75 4.05 -10.02
CA ARG A 97 -7.58 3.16 -9.95
C ARG A 97 -7.10 3.02 -8.52
N LEU A 98 -6.70 1.79 -8.18
CA LEU A 98 -6.01 1.47 -6.94
C LEU A 98 -4.50 1.58 -7.18
N TRP A 99 -3.86 2.57 -6.58
CA TRP A 99 -2.43 2.80 -6.63
C TRP A 99 -1.74 2.23 -5.39
N ILE A 100 -0.57 1.66 -5.60
CA ILE A 100 0.38 1.38 -4.53
C ILE A 100 1.67 2.10 -4.86
N CYS A 101 2.05 3.03 -4.00
CA CYS A 101 3.24 3.86 -4.13
C CYS A 101 4.25 3.49 -3.04
N TRP A 102 5.55 3.55 -3.31
CA TRP A 102 6.59 3.32 -2.30
C TRP A 102 7.85 4.15 -2.60
N ILE A 103 8.75 4.23 -1.63
CA ILE A 103 10.08 4.82 -1.82
C ILE A 103 11.10 3.72 -2.09
N GLU A 104 11.94 3.92 -3.11
CA GLU A 104 13.07 3.05 -3.43
C GLU A 104 14.24 3.91 -3.95
N TYR A 105 15.41 3.84 -3.30
CA TYR A 105 16.58 4.66 -3.62
C TYR A 105 16.26 6.16 -3.80
N GLU A 106 15.50 6.74 -2.86
CA GLU A 106 15.07 8.15 -2.92
C GLU A 106 14.20 8.49 -4.15
N ASN A 107 13.59 7.49 -4.80
CA ASN A 107 12.61 7.69 -5.86
C ASN A 107 11.22 7.27 -5.39
N VAL A 108 10.20 7.97 -5.87
CA VAL A 108 8.83 7.51 -5.75
C VAL A 108 8.57 6.51 -6.86
N MET A 109 8.16 5.32 -6.46
CA MET A 109 7.78 4.22 -7.32
C MET A 109 6.29 3.97 -7.17
N SER A 110 5.64 3.44 -8.21
CA SER A 110 4.24 3.03 -8.10
C SER A 110 3.85 1.98 -9.12
N CYS A 111 2.80 1.23 -8.82
CA CYS A 111 1.98 0.57 -9.83
C CYS A 111 0.51 0.79 -9.50
N TYR A 112 -0.36 0.55 -10.47
CA TYR A 112 -1.80 0.68 -10.28
C TYR A 112 -2.57 -0.52 -10.80
N SER A 113 -3.78 -0.68 -10.29
CA SER A 113 -4.77 -1.63 -10.75
C SER A 113 -6.04 -0.91 -11.18
N GLN A 114 -6.65 -1.40 -12.26
CA GLN A 114 -7.96 -0.94 -12.76
C GLN A 114 -9.10 -1.89 -12.38
N ASP A 115 -8.78 -3.01 -11.72
CA ASP A 115 -9.70 -4.11 -11.39
C ASP A 115 -9.58 -4.52 -9.90
N MET A 116 -9.37 -3.51 -9.06
CA MET A 116 -9.31 -3.60 -7.60
C MET A 116 -8.22 -4.53 -7.06
N GLY A 117 -7.11 -4.67 -7.78
CA GLY A 117 -5.92 -5.42 -7.37
C GLY A 117 -5.82 -6.82 -7.97
N SER A 118 -6.71 -7.17 -8.92
CA SER A 118 -6.68 -8.47 -9.60
C SER A 118 -5.54 -8.56 -10.61
N THR A 119 -5.29 -7.47 -11.34
CA THR A 119 -4.13 -7.24 -12.20
C THR A 119 -3.47 -5.90 -11.87
N TRP A 120 -2.20 -5.77 -12.23
CA TRP A 120 -1.38 -4.61 -11.94
C TRP A 120 -0.65 -4.13 -13.20
N SER A 121 -0.48 -2.82 -13.31
CA SER A 121 0.39 -2.20 -14.29
C SER A 121 1.86 -2.59 -14.07
N PRO A 122 2.75 -2.26 -15.02
CA PRO A 122 4.17 -2.20 -14.73
C PRO A 122 4.50 -1.27 -13.56
N ILE A 123 5.73 -1.38 -13.06
CA ILE A 123 6.28 -0.48 -12.06
C ILE A 123 6.71 0.81 -12.76
N TYR A 124 6.27 1.95 -12.25
CA TYR A 124 6.64 3.28 -12.73
C TYR A 124 7.52 3.97 -11.70
N MET A 125 8.66 4.50 -12.14
CA MET A 125 9.47 5.46 -11.39
C MET A 125 9.09 6.88 -11.82
N TRP A 126 8.71 7.71 -10.85
CA TRP A 126 8.29 9.08 -11.10
C TRP A 126 9.50 9.98 -11.30
N GLN A 127 9.73 10.48 -12.51
CA GLN A 127 10.97 11.23 -12.82
C GLN A 127 11.10 12.49 -11.96
N LYS A 128 9.97 13.12 -11.61
CA LYS A 128 9.91 14.29 -10.74
C LYS A 128 10.50 14.01 -9.35
N SER A 129 10.56 12.78 -8.86
CA SER A 129 11.13 12.51 -7.53
C SER A 129 12.66 12.59 -7.50
N LYS A 130 13.35 12.55 -8.64
CA LYS A 130 14.81 12.47 -8.68
C LYS A 130 15.47 13.72 -8.10
N GLY A 131 16.33 13.52 -7.11
CA GLY A 131 17.11 14.60 -6.48
C GLY A 131 16.25 15.59 -5.69
N MET A 132 15.02 15.21 -5.34
CA MET A 132 14.12 16.01 -4.53
C MET A 132 14.01 15.45 -3.12
N ASP A 133 13.84 16.33 -2.14
CA ASP A 133 13.45 15.94 -0.79
C ASP A 133 12.00 15.45 -0.80
N ILE A 134 11.84 14.13 -0.63
CA ILE A 134 10.53 13.48 -0.60
C ILE A 134 10.01 13.48 0.83
N VAL A 135 8.76 13.91 0.98
CA VAL A 135 8.00 13.80 2.22
C VAL A 135 6.75 12.97 2.03
N ARG A 136 6.27 12.36 3.11
CA ARG A 136 4.98 11.68 3.17
C ARG A 136 4.01 12.56 3.93
N TYR A 137 3.03 13.12 3.22
CA TYR A 137 1.95 13.90 3.81
C TYR A 137 0.85 12.96 4.30
N GLU A 138 0.31 13.26 5.47
CA GLU A 138 -0.91 12.64 6.00
C GLU A 138 -2.08 13.59 5.80
N TYR A 139 -3.23 13.04 5.41
CA TYR A 139 -4.43 13.80 5.10
C TYR A 139 -5.53 13.49 6.11
N HIS A 140 -6.11 14.55 6.66
CA HIS A 140 -7.24 14.47 7.57
C HIS A 140 -8.37 15.35 7.05
N GLY A 141 -9.42 14.73 6.51
CA GLY A 141 -10.56 15.48 6.04
C GLY A 141 -11.48 14.67 5.13
N LYS A 142 -12.55 15.32 4.70
CA LYS A 142 -13.48 14.76 3.71
C LYS A 142 -12.93 15.00 2.31
N LEU A 143 -12.57 13.93 1.62
CA LEU A 143 -12.19 13.98 0.22
C LEU A 143 -13.45 13.94 -0.69
N PRO A 144 -13.39 14.53 -1.90
CA PRO A 144 -14.50 14.51 -2.83
C PRO A 144 -14.63 13.13 -3.51
N GLY A 145 -15.88 12.77 -3.82
CA GLY A 145 -16.18 11.58 -4.62
C GLY A 145 -15.81 10.28 -3.92
N ASP A 146 -15.17 9.39 -4.66
CA ASP A 146 -14.74 8.06 -4.23
C ASP A 146 -13.24 8.01 -3.87
N ILE A 147 -12.56 9.15 -3.81
CA ILE A 147 -11.12 9.23 -3.53
C ILE A 147 -10.85 8.75 -2.10
N ILE A 148 -9.90 7.82 -1.97
CA ILE A 148 -9.33 7.42 -0.68
C ILE A 148 -7.85 7.77 -0.71
N LEU A 149 -7.44 8.69 0.16
CA LEU A 149 -6.08 9.19 0.27
C LEU A 149 -5.83 9.61 1.72
N ASP A 150 -5.28 8.68 2.51
CA ASP A 150 -4.89 8.95 3.89
C ASP A 150 -3.45 9.47 3.96
N SER A 151 -2.61 9.06 3.01
CA SER A 151 -1.25 9.54 2.87
C SER A 151 -0.81 9.59 1.41
N SER A 152 0.16 10.44 1.10
CA SER A 152 0.80 10.49 -0.21
C SER A 152 2.23 11.01 -0.11
N PHE A 153 3.07 10.61 -1.05
CA PHE A 153 4.36 11.26 -1.25
C PHE A 153 4.20 12.61 -1.95
N GLY A 154 5.12 13.51 -1.66
CA GLY A 154 5.20 14.82 -2.29
C GLY A 154 6.55 15.47 -2.04
N ASN A 155 6.67 16.73 -2.44
CA ASN A 155 7.88 17.54 -2.29
C ASN A 155 7.73 18.63 -1.23
N ILE A 156 8.84 18.98 -0.59
CA ILE A 156 8.93 20.21 0.21
C ILE A 156 9.29 21.37 -0.72
N GLY A 157 8.37 22.32 -0.92
CA GLY A 157 8.58 23.49 -1.78
C GLY A 157 7.52 24.57 -1.57
N GLN A 158 7.56 25.64 -2.39
CA GLN A 158 6.57 26.73 -2.33
C GLN A 158 5.15 26.27 -2.71
N GLU A 159 5.04 25.21 -3.51
CA GLU A 159 3.78 24.56 -3.87
C GLU A 159 3.84 23.08 -3.46
N ILE A 160 2.83 22.63 -2.71
CA ILE A 160 2.68 21.22 -2.34
C ILE A 160 2.25 20.45 -3.59
N GLY A 161 3.13 19.60 -4.09
CA GLY A 161 2.86 18.69 -5.21
C GLY A 161 2.88 17.24 -4.76
N LEU A 162 1.84 16.48 -5.12
CA LEU A 162 1.80 15.05 -4.89
C LEU A 162 2.46 14.27 -6.01
N ILE A 163 3.09 13.17 -5.64
CA ILE A 163 3.89 12.31 -6.51
C ILE A 163 3.53 10.86 -6.19
N GLY A 164 3.43 10.01 -7.20
CA GLY A 164 3.21 8.57 -7.01
C GLY A 164 1.94 8.04 -7.67
N PHE A 165 0.98 8.90 -8.03
CA PHE A 165 -0.30 8.48 -8.61
C PHE A 165 -0.85 9.52 -9.59
N GLY A 166 -1.70 9.08 -10.53
CA GLY A 166 -2.33 9.93 -11.54
C GLY A 166 -1.81 9.66 -12.96
N SER A 167 -1.46 10.71 -13.70
CA SER A 167 -0.94 10.58 -15.07
C SER A 167 0.47 9.99 -15.07
N THR A 168 0.72 8.98 -15.90
CA THR A 168 2.02 8.30 -16.01
C THR A 168 2.91 8.84 -17.14
N ILE A 169 2.55 9.97 -17.76
CA ILE A 169 3.28 10.55 -18.91
C ILE A 169 4.75 10.83 -18.57
N ASP A 170 5.03 11.33 -17.35
CA ASP A 170 6.38 11.70 -16.90
C ASP A 170 7.01 10.64 -16.00
N THR A 171 6.80 9.37 -16.34
CA THR A 171 7.34 8.22 -15.60
C THR A 171 8.25 7.37 -16.48
N ILE A 172 9.09 6.56 -15.85
CA ILE A 172 9.90 5.53 -16.52
C ILE A 172 9.40 4.17 -16.05
N GLU A 173 9.11 3.28 -16.98
CA GLU A 173 8.77 1.90 -16.66
C GLU A 173 10.02 1.14 -16.19
N ILE A 174 9.88 0.43 -15.07
CA ILE A 174 10.94 -0.36 -14.46
C ILE A 174 10.62 -1.84 -14.69
N PRO A 175 11.51 -2.58 -15.36
CA PRO A 175 11.30 -4.01 -15.60
C PRO A 175 11.16 -4.81 -14.29
N SER A 176 10.20 -5.73 -14.28
CA SER A 176 10.04 -6.68 -13.18
C SER A 176 11.17 -7.70 -13.19
N LYS A 177 11.75 -7.95 -12.00
CA LYS A 177 12.72 -9.01 -11.70
C LYS A 177 12.09 -10.18 -10.94
N LEU A 178 10.77 -10.17 -10.77
CA LEU A 178 10.02 -11.25 -10.16
C LEU A 178 9.77 -12.33 -11.24
N GLU A 179 10.56 -13.41 -11.18
CA GLU A 179 10.28 -14.68 -11.88
C GLU A 179 9.27 -15.53 -11.08
#